data_AF-A0A399Y4S3-F1
#
_entry.id   AF-A0A399Y4S3-F1
#
_cell.length_a   1.000
_cell.length_b   1.000
_cell.length_c   1.000
_cell.angle_alpha   90.00
_cell.angle_beta   90.00
_cell.angle_gamma   90.00
#
_symmetry.space_group_name_H-M   'P 1'
#
loop_
_entity.id
_entity.type
_entity.pdbx_description
1 polymer ?
#
loop_
_entity_poly.entity_id
_entity_poly.type
_entity_poly.pdbx_seq_one_letter_code
_entity_poly.pdbx_strand_id
1 'polypeptide(L)'
;MRQLAGGTVAQGIVDNYPRPPEPVVVDLDPVYARKLSGLDLSLGEMGEMLARLGFAVENQGDRLRVVAPDHRMDIEGPHDLVEEICRIYGYDRIPSTRLADTLPPQRSNVKLDREERVRDTLVRLGLQEVWS
;
A
#
# COMPACT_ATOMS: atom_id res chain seq x y z
N MET A 1 -16.66 -18.84 32.16
CA MET A 1 -17.62 -19.71 32.88
C MET A 1 -17.03 -21.05 33.32
N ARG A 2 -16.39 -21.88 32.47
CA ARG A 2 -15.74 -23.13 32.93
C ARG A 2 -14.56 -22.92 33.90
N GLN A 3 -13.60 -22.08 33.53
CA GLN A 3 -12.44 -21.77 34.39
C GLN A 3 -12.78 -20.84 35.58
N LEU A 4 -13.89 -20.11 35.51
CA LEU A 4 -14.26 -19.09 36.51
C LEU A 4 -15.41 -19.54 37.45
N ALA A 5 -16.24 -20.48 37.03
CA ALA A 5 -17.46 -20.89 37.74
C ALA A 5 -17.75 -22.41 37.61
N GLY A 6 -16.79 -23.22 37.17
CA GLY A 6 -16.90 -24.69 37.17
C GLY A 6 -17.89 -25.30 36.17
N GLY A 7 -18.44 -24.52 35.24
CA GLY A 7 -19.41 -25.02 34.25
C GLY A 7 -18.82 -26.02 33.24
N THR A 8 -19.61 -27.00 32.84
CA THR A 8 -19.23 -28.01 31.83
C THR A 8 -19.56 -27.52 30.42
N VAL A 9 -18.62 -27.63 29.48
CA VAL A 9 -18.88 -27.25 28.07
C VAL A 9 -19.76 -28.33 27.44
N ALA A 10 -20.88 -27.91 26.83
CA ALA A 10 -21.75 -28.79 26.07
C ALA A 10 -20.99 -29.42 24.90
N GLN A 11 -21.28 -30.68 24.60
CA GLN A 11 -20.64 -31.37 23.48
C GLN A 11 -21.32 -31.02 22.16
N GLY A 12 -20.49 -30.78 21.15
CA GLY A 12 -20.92 -30.38 19.81
C GLY A 12 -20.91 -28.86 19.61
N ILE A 13 -20.57 -28.47 18.39
CA ILE A 13 -20.74 -27.11 17.88
C ILE A 13 -21.68 -27.24 16.69
N VAL A 14 -22.74 -26.43 16.69
CA VAL A 14 -23.55 -26.21 15.49
C VAL A 14 -23.09 -24.87 14.92
N ASP A 15 -22.38 -24.93 13.81
CA ASP A 15 -21.98 -23.76 13.04
C ASP A 15 -22.65 -23.83 11.66
N ASN A 16 -23.51 -22.85 11.37
CA ASN A 16 -24.23 -22.77 10.11
C ASN A 16 -23.70 -21.58 9.32
N TYR A 17 -22.85 -21.86 8.33
CA TYR A 17 -22.19 -20.86 7.49
C TYR A 17 -22.59 -21.05 6.01
N PRO A 18 -23.83 -20.67 5.63
CA PRO A 18 -24.43 -21.07 4.36
C PRO A 18 -23.87 -20.34 3.12
N ARG A 19 -23.17 -19.22 3.30
CA ARG A 19 -22.59 -18.42 2.22
C ARG A 19 -21.18 -17.95 2.60
N PRO A 20 -20.19 -18.85 2.56
CA PRO A 20 -18.80 -18.43 2.71
C PRO A 20 -18.42 -17.49 1.56
N PRO A 21 -17.63 -16.43 1.83
CA PRO A 21 -17.10 -15.57 0.79
C PRO A 21 -16.15 -16.37 -0.12
N GLU A 22 -16.09 -15.98 -1.39
CA GLU A 22 -15.10 -16.54 -2.30
C GLU A 22 -13.71 -15.99 -1.95
N PRO A 23 -12.65 -16.83 -1.97
CA PRO A 23 -11.30 -16.37 -1.77
C PRO A 23 -10.91 -15.33 -2.82
N VAL A 24 -10.25 -14.26 -2.39
CA VAL A 24 -9.72 -13.26 -3.31
C VAL A 24 -8.48 -13.83 -3.99
N VAL A 25 -8.54 -13.97 -5.31
CA VAL A 25 -7.44 -14.45 -6.15
C VAL A 25 -6.96 -13.33 -7.05
N VAL A 26 -5.67 -13.03 -6.98
CA VAL A 26 -5.04 -11.94 -7.71
C VAL A 26 -3.84 -12.48 -8.50
N ASP A 27 -3.81 -12.20 -9.79
CA ASP A 27 -2.64 -12.46 -10.63
C ASP A 27 -1.67 -11.27 -10.57
N LEU A 28 -0.42 -11.54 -10.21
CA LEU A 28 0.65 -10.56 -10.15
C LEU A 28 1.63 -10.76 -11.30
N ASP A 29 1.62 -9.80 -12.23
CA ASP A 29 2.60 -9.69 -13.31
C ASP A 29 3.90 -9.04 -12.77
N PRO A 30 5.08 -9.67 -12.94
CA PRO A 30 6.35 -9.13 -12.47
C PRO A 30 6.73 -7.81 -13.18
N VAL A 31 6.28 -7.60 -14.42
CA VAL A 31 6.48 -6.34 -15.16
C VAL A 31 5.68 -5.21 -14.52
N TYR A 32 4.44 -5.49 -14.14
CA TYR A 32 3.61 -4.51 -13.41
C TYR A 32 4.22 -4.18 -12.04
N ALA A 33 4.63 -5.20 -11.29
CA ALA A 33 5.27 -5.02 -9.98
C ALA A 33 6.53 -4.16 -10.08
N ARG A 34 7.40 -4.44 -11.05
CA ARG A 34 8.60 -3.62 -11.33
C ARG A 34 8.24 -2.19 -11.70
N LYS A 35 7.24 -1.99 -12.56
CA LYS A 35 6.82 -0.65 -13.00
C LYS A 35 6.30 0.20 -11.84
N LEU A 36 5.55 -0.40 -10.92
CA LEU A 36 4.94 0.32 -9.80
C LEU A 36 5.93 0.55 -8.66
N SER A 37 6.74 -0.45 -8.30
CA SER A 37 7.67 -0.37 -7.17
C SER A 37 9.07 0.19 -7.52
N GLY A 38 9.48 0.09 -8.79
CA GLY A 38 10.85 0.34 -9.21
C GLY A 38 11.84 -0.76 -8.80
N LEU A 39 11.38 -1.86 -8.21
CA LEU A 39 12.21 -2.97 -7.75
C LEU A 39 12.37 -4.03 -8.84
N ASP A 40 13.60 -4.52 -9.01
CA ASP A 40 13.92 -5.67 -9.87
C ASP A 40 13.98 -6.94 -9.01
N LEU A 41 12.81 -7.49 -8.70
CA LEU A 41 12.66 -8.76 -7.97
C LEU A 41 12.24 -9.87 -8.93
N SER A 42 12.74 -11.07 -8.68
CA SER A 42 12.27 -12.28 -9.35
C SER A 42 10.89 -12.73 -8.83
N LEU A 43 10.17 -13.53 -9.62
CA LEU A 43 8.91 -14.15 -9.19
C LEU A 43 9.08 -14.98 -7.91
N GLY A 44 10.23 -15.64 -7.74
CA GLY A 44 10.55 -16.40 -6.53
C GLY A 44 10.63 -15.50 -5.29
N GLU A 45 11.39 -14.40 -5.38
CA GLU A 45 11.52 -13.43 -4.27
C GLU A 45 10.18 -12.80 -3.91
N MET A 46 9.40 -12.38 -4.91
CA MET A 46 8.05 -11.83 -4.68
C MET A 46 7.14 -12.85 -3.99
N GLY A 47 7.17 -14.10 -4.48
CA GLY A 47 6.37 -15.19 -3.93
C GLY A 47 6.74 -15.55 -2.49
N GLU A 48 8.04 -15.58 -2.16
CA GLU A 48 8.52 -15.83 -0.80
C GLU A 48 8.07 -14.72 0.17
N MET A 49 8.13 -13.45 -0.24
CA MET A 49 7.67 -12.33 0.58
C MET A 49 6.18 -12.42 0.88
N LEU A 50 5.36 -12.70 -0.13
CA LEU A 50 3.92 -12.88 0.02
C LEU A 50 3.57 -14.13 0.85
N ALA A 51 4.28 -15.24 0.65
CA ALA A 51 4.06 -16.46 1.43
C ALA A 51 4.34 -16.26 2.94
N ARG A 52 5.35 -15.45 3.29
CA ARG A 52 5.64 -15.09 4.70
C ARG A 52 4.52 -14.31 5.38
N LEU A 53 3.66 -13.65 4.60
CA LEU A 53 2.48 -12.93 5.07
C LEU A 53 1.22 -13.81 5.11
N GLY A 54 1.34 -15.10 4.75
CA GLY A 54 0.23 -16.05 4.77
C GLY A 54 -0.59 -16.09 3.48
N PHE A 55 -0.14 -15.46 2.40
CA PHE A 55 -0.75 -15.64 1.09
C PHE A 55 -0.39 -17.01 0.52
N ALA A 56 -1.35 -17.67 -0.13
CA ALA A 56 -1.04 -18.86 -0.92
C ALA A 56 -0.57 -18.41 -2.31
N VAL A 57 0.64 -18.80 -2.70
CA VAL A 57 1.27 -18.36 -3.94
C VAL A 57 1.54 -19.55 -4.84
N GLU A 58 1.07 -19.46 -6.08
CA GLU A 58 1.32 -20.42 -7.14
C GLU A 58 2.07 -19.73 -8.29
N ASN A 59 3.20 -20.30 -8.71
CA ASN A 59 3.95 -19.78 -9.86
C ASN A 59 3.40 -20.38 -11.16
N GLN A 60 2.85 -19.53 -12.03
CA GLN A 60 2.27 -19.91 -13.33
C GLN A 60 3.28 -19.76 -14.48
N GLY A 61 4.57 -19.55 -14.18
CA GLY A 61 5.65 -19.39 -15.14
C GLY A 61 5.92 -17.92 -15.49
N ASP A 62 4.91 -17.20 -16.00
CA ASP A 62 5.03 -15.78 -16.37
C ASP A 62 4.51 -14.80 -15.30
N ARG A 63 3.74 -15.31 -14.33
CA ARG A 63 3.07 -14.54 -13.27
C ARG A 63 2.94 -15.36 -12.00
N LEU A 64 2.62 -14.70 -10.90
CA LEU A 64 2.17 -15.36 -9.68
C LEU A 64 0.65 -15.31 -9.60
N ARG A 65 0.02 -16.44 -9.29
CA ARG A 65 -1.37 -16.50 -8.84
C ARG A 65 -1.38 -16.52 -7.33
N VAL A 66 -1.98 -15.51 -6.72
CA VAL A 66 -1.89 -15.26 -5.28
C VAL A 66 -3.30 -15.29 -4.68
N VAL A 67 -3.50 -16.08 -3.63
CA VAL A 67 -4.75 -16.12 -2.86
C VAL A 67 -4.55 -15.42 -1.54
N ALA A 68 -5.35 -14.39 -1.28
CA ALA A 68 -5.33 -13.66 -0.02
C ALA A 68 -5.93 -14.50 1.11
N PRO A 69 -5.38 -14.42 2.34
CA PRO A 69 -5.98 -15.09 3.49
C PRO A 69 -7.27 -14.38 3.92
N ASP A 70 -8.25 -15.12 4.44
CA ASP A 70 -9.63 -14.64 4.69
C ASP A 70 -9.75 -13.38 5.57
N HIS A 71 -8.75 -13.08 6.39
CA HIS A 71 -8.73 -11.90 7.25
C HIS A 71 -8.24 -10.62 6.55
N ARG A 72 -7.68 -10.73 5.34
CA ARG A 72 -7.17 -9.62 4.52
C ARG A 72 -8.24 -9.12 3.56
N MET A 73 -9.22 -8.40 4.13
CA MET A 73 -10.31 -7.78 3.36
C MET A 73 -9.89 -6.52 2.59
N ASP A 74 -8.65 -6.08 2.78
CA ASP A 74 -8.03 -4.92 2.12
C ASP A 74 -7.36 -5.27 0.78
N ILE A 75 -7.24 -6.54 0.43
CA ILE A 75 -6.64 -6.98 -0.84
C ILE A 75 -7.73 -7.03 -1.91
N GLU A 76 -7.63 -6.13 -2.89
CA GLU A 76 -8.58 -6.03 -4.00
C GLU A 76 -7.90 -6.29 -5.36
N GLY A 77 -6.59 -6.06 -5.46
CA GLY A 77 -5.87 -6.25 -6.72
C GLY A 77 -4.34 -6.32 -6.62
N PRO A 78 -3.65 -6.27 -7.78
CA PRO A 78 -2.21 -6.49 -7.83
C PRO A 78 -1.42 -5.35 -7.18
N HIS A 79 -1.97 -4.14 -7.09
CA HIS A 79 -1.32 -3.00 -6.45
C HIS A 79 -1.15 -3.22 -4.93
N ASP A 80 -2.13 -3.83 -4.27
CA ASP A 80 -2.06 -4.16 -2.83
C ASP A 80 -0.97 -5.20 -2.56
N LEU A 81 -0.83 -6.20 -3.46
CA LEU A 81 0.27 -7.16 -3.37
C LEU A 81 1.64 -6.50 -3.54
N VAL A 82 1.75 -5.52 -4.44
CA VAL A 82 2.98 -4.75 -4.63
C VAL A 82 3.29 -3.90 -3.40
N GLU A 83 2.28 -3.30 -2.75
CA GLU A 83 2.47 -2.60 -1.48
C GLU A 83 3.03 -3.53 -0.40
N GLU A 84 2.45 -4.73 -0.25
CA GLU A 84 2.92 -5.73 0.71
C GLU A 84 4.35 -6.19 0.44
N ILE A 85 4.70 -6.39 -0.83
CA ILE A 85 6.08 -6.68 -1.25
C ILE A 85 7.00 -5.50 -0.88
N CYS A 86 6.62 -4.26 -1.16
CA CYS A 86 7.41 -3.07 -0.81
C CYS A 86 7.59 -2.93 0.70
N ARG A 87 6.54 -3.20 1.47
CA ARG A 87 6.52 -3.14 2.94
C ARG A 87 7.46 -4.18 3.55
N ILE A 88 7.48 -5.40 3.01
CA ILE A 88 8.37 -6.49 3.47
C ILE A 88 9.80 -6.30 2.99
N TYR A 89 9.98 -5.81 1.76
CA TYR A 89 11.29 -5.47 1.24
C TYR A 89 11.95 -4.35 2.06
N GLY A 90 11.14 -3.36 2.47
CA GLY A 90 11.52 -2.18 3.23
C GLY A 90 11.59 -0.95 2.34
N TYR A 91 10.77 0.07 2.63
CA TYR A 91 10.70 1.30 1.84
C TYR A 91 12.04 2.04 1.73
N ASP A 92 12.87 1.99 2.78
CA ASP A 92 14.19 2.62 2.80
C ASP A 92 15.17 2.04 1.76
N ARG A 93 14.87 0.82 1.26
CA ARG A 93 15.68 0.13 0.26
C ARG A 93 15.19 0.38 -1.16
N ILE A 94 14.05 1.04 -1.34
CA ILE A 94 13.53 1.38 -2.66
C ILE A 94 14.36 2.54 -3.23
N PRO A 95 14.95 2.39 -4.43
CA PRO A 95 15.82 3.39 -5.00
C PRO A 95 15.04 4.68 -5.32
N SER A 96 15.50 5.81 -4.79
CA SER A 96 15.00 7.12 -5.20
C SER A 96 15.50 7.43 -6.61
N THR A 97 14.57 7.59 -7.55
CA THR A 97 14.87 7.99 -8.93
C THR A 97 14.17 9.29 -9.24
N ARG A 98 14.83 10.17 -10.01
CA ARG A 98 14.17 11.36 -10.55
C ARG A 98 13.26 10.93 -11.71
N LEU A 99 12.15 11.64 -11.86
CA LEU A 99 11.31 11.51 -13.05
C LEU A 99 12.17 11.79 -14.29
N ALA A 100 12.10 10.90 -15.27
CA ALA A 100 12.87 11.01 -16.51
C ALA A 100 12.32 12.11 -17.45
N ASP A 101 11.06 12.49 -17.27
CA ASP A 101 10.41 13.48 -18.11
C ASP A 101 10.85 14.91 -17.79
N THR A 102 10.91 15.72 -18.84
CA THR A 102 11.05 17.16 -18.70
C THR A 102 9.80 17.72 -18.02
N LEU A 103 10.01 18.36 -16.87
CA LEU A 103 8.92 19.07 -16.21
C LEU A 103 8.38 20.13 -17.17
N PRO A 104 7.04 20.32 -17.21
CA PRO A 104 6.46 21.42 -17.95
C PRO A 104 7.07 22.75 -17.44
N PRO A 105 7.14 23.79 -18.29
CA PRO A 105 7.67 25.07 -17.86
C PRO A 105 6.90 25.57 -16.65
N GLN A 106 7.63 25.87 -15.57
CA GLN A 106 7.03 26.40 -14.36
C GLN A 106 6.39 27.76 -14.70
N ARG A 107 5.06 27.83 -14.57
CA ARG A 107 4.32 29.08 -14.72
C ARG A 107 4.15 29.68 -13.34
N SER A 108 4.68 30.88 -13.13
CA SER A 108 4.52 31.55 -11.84
C SER A 108 3.07 31.96 -11.64
N ASN A 109 2.62 31.93 -10.38
CA ASN A 109 1.31 32.44 -10.02
C ASN A 109 1.46 33.94 -9.75
N VAL A 110 1.21 34.76 -10.78
CA VAL A 110 1.37 36.22 -10.71
C VAL A 110 0.63 36.85 -9.53
N LYS A 111 -0.52 36.28 -9.12
CA LYS A 111 -1.27 36.78 -7.95
C LYS A 111 -0.49 36.51 -6.66
N LEU A 112 0.01 35.29 -6.48
CA LEU A 112 0.84 34.92 -5.35
C LEU A 112 2.15 35.73 -5.33
N ASP A 113 2.83 35.85 -6.47
CA ASP A 113 4.08 36.61 -6.58
C ASP A 113 3.90 38.07 -6.16
N ARG A 114 2.75 38.67 -6.49
CA ARG A 114 2.40 40.04 -6.07
C ARG A 114 2.06 40.12 -4.59
N GLU A 115 1.32 39.15 -4.08
CA GLU A 115 0.98 39.05 -2.66
C GLU A 115 2.24 38.93 -1.80
N GLU A 116 3.15 38.02 -2.15
CA GLU A 116 4.46 37.88 -1.50
C GLU A 116 5.25 39.19 -1.54
N ARG A 117 5.26 39.88 -2.69
CA ARG A 117 5.95 41.18 -2.82
C ARG A 117 5.37 42.25 -1.90
N VAL A 118 4.06 42.29 -1.76
CA VAL A 118 3.38 43.23 -0.86
C VAL A 118 3.68 42.85 0.59
N ARG A 119 3.58 41.57 0.95
CA ARG A 119 3.94 41.05 2.28
C ARG A 119 5.37 41.46 2.64
N ASP A 120 6.34 41.16 1.79
CA ASP A 120 7.76 41.51 1.98
C ASP A 120 7.96 43.02 2.18
N THR A 121 7.21 43.84 1.43
CA THR A 121 7.26 45.29 1.54
C THR A 121 6.73 45.76 2.90
N LEU A 122 5.59 45.23 3.34
CA LEU A 122 4.98 45.59 4.62
C LEU A 122 5.84 45.14 5.80
N VAL A 123 6.45 43.96 5.72
CA VAL A 123 7.42 43.49 6.73
C VAL A 123 8.62 44.43 6.83
N ARG A 124 9.18 44.87 5.70
CA ARG A 124 10.28 45.85 5.67
C ARG A 124 9.88 47.22 6.26
N LEU A 125 8.60 47.56 6.22
CA LEU A 125 8.05 48.76 6.84
C LEU A 125 7.73 48.57 8.34
N GLY A 126 8.01 47.39 8.91
CA GLY A 126 7.83 47.09 10.32
C GLY A 126 6.43 46.58 10.68
N LEU A 127 5.60 46.21 9.71
CA LEU A 127 4.31 45.58 9.98
C LEU A 127 4.49 44.08 10.25
N GLN A 128 3.64 43.54 11.13
CA GLN A 128 3.59 42.13 11.46
C GLN A 128 2.35 41.49 10.84
N GLU A 129 2.53 40.37 10.13
CA GLU A 129 1.42 39.56 9.62
C GLU A 129 0.69 38.89 10.79
N VAL A 130 -0.65 38.92 10.75
CA VAL A 130 -1.53 38.27 11.72
C VAL A 130 -2.48 37.35 10.96
N TRP A 131 -2.66 36.13 11.47
CA TRP A 131 -3.62 35.17 10.95
C TRP A 131 -4.90 35.29 11.78
N SER A 132 -6.00 35.65 11.12
CA SER A 132 -7.33 35.81 11.70
C SER A 132 -8.29 34.74 11.18
#